data_AF-A0A1E4CK74-F1
#
_entry.id   AF-A0A1E4CK74-F1
#
_cell.length_a   1.000
_cell.length_b   1.000
_cell.length_c   1.000
_cell.angle_alpha   90.00
_cell.angle_beta   90.00
_cell.angle_gamma   90.00
#
_symmetry.space_group_name_H-M   'P 1'
#
loop_
_entity.id
_entity.type
_entity.pdbx_description
1 polymer ?
#
loop_
_entity_poly.entity_id
_entity_poly.type
_entity_poly.pdbx_seq_one_letter_code
_entity_poly.pdbx_strand_id
1 'polypeptide(L)'
;MVALLLSWTLGMFGADRFYLGKTRSALVKLCTMGGFGYWWLIDLIITLCGGARDQWGLRLEGYDRNKKKVWIVIGWVYGAAFAIGLVSAAVMASFDRNGPTQFGWLAISILAGGAAVTGLILWLRQRRKGKKPAKRKRQADPVPSRVQAQVDRLAGLRQLYVIHAASGNQSAVAIIAQIDSMSTNVYELFQRLSVKSDKSQRNLASIEYEDKLNKLAAALDREYLLDIIANPHLWDEPAQRIHAVEDAMAAVDGQLLRNIRDVNAHRGLVFEVALDGLMGPKGEMDSWQRDFDKAAGTHGIRREDSQD
;
A
#
# COMPACT_ATOMS: atom_id res chain seq x y z
N MET A 1 -8.17 -6.46 30.64
CA MET A 1 -7.03 -6.75 31.53
C MET A 1 -7.34 -7.90 32.49
N VAL A 2 -8.48 -7.90 33.19
CA VAL A 2 -8.89 -8.99 34.12
C VAL A 2 -9.19 -10.34 33.42
N ALA A 3 -9.78 -10.33 32.21
CA ALA A 3 -10.09 -11.55 31.45
C ALA A 3 -8.85 -12.34 30.99
N LEU A 4 -7.74 -11.64 30.68
CA LEU A 4 -6.48 -12.26 30.28
C LEU A 4 -5.77 -12.94 31.45
N LEU A 5 -5.84 -12.34 32.64
CA LEU A 5 -5.28 -12.90 33.87
C LEU A 5 -6.08 -14.11 34.37
N LEU A 6 -7.42 -14.07 34.30
CA LEU A 6 -8.26 -15.24 34.61
C LEU A 6 -8.05 -16.39 33.62
N SER A 7 -7.89 -16.10 32.32
CA SER A 7 -7.60 -17.12 31.31
C SER A 7 -6.23 -17.77 31.51
N TRP A 8 -5.23 -17.01 31.98
CA TRP A 8 -3.89 -17.51 32.28
C TRP A 8 -3.85 -18.43 33.51
N THR A 9 -4.55 -18.09 34.59
CA THR A 9 -4.48 -18.85 35.86
C THR A 9 -5.54 -19.93 35.99
N LEU A 10 -6.74 -19.77 35.39
CA LEU A 10 -7.83 -20.77 35.43
C LEU A 10 -7.93 -21.62 34.15
N GLY A 11 -7.11 -21.36 33.12
CA GLY A 11 -7.04 -22.17 31.91
C GLY A 11 -6.60 -23.62 32.15
N MET A 12 -5.90 -23.89 33.26
CA MET A 12 -5.47 -25.23 33.63
C MET A 12 -6.64 -26.14 34.08
N PHE A 13 -7.75 -25.55 34.55
CA PHE A 13 -8.90 -26.29 35.10
C PHE A 13 -10.14 -26.37 34.17
N GLY A 14 -10.07 -25.81 32.96
CA GLY A 14 -11.13 -25.98 31.96
C GLY A 14 -12.44 -25.23 32.26
N ALA A 15 -12.37 -24.11 33.01
CA ALA A 15 -13.53 -23.28 33.34
C ALA A 15 -14.24 -22.68 32.09
N ASP A 16 -13.50 -22.43 31.01
CA ASP A 16 -14.02 -21.89 29.74
C ASP A 16 -15.11 -22.78 29.10
N ARG A 17 -14.99 -24.11 29.23
CA ARG A 17 -15.96 -25.06 28.65
C ARG A 17 -17.20 -25.31 29.51
N PHE A 18 -17.11 -25.03 30.82
CA PHE A 18 -18.28 -25.05 31.71
C PHE A 18 -19.23 -23.88 31.40
N TYR A 19 -18.69 -22.73 31.01
CA TYR A 19 -19.48 -21.57 30.60
C TYR A 19 -20.24 -21.76 29.26
N LEU A 20 -19.76 -22.66 28.40
CA LEU A 20 -20.35 -22.99 27.09
C LEU A 20 -21.38 -24.14 27.12
N GLY A 21 -21.79 -24.62 28.31
CA GLY A 21 -22.90 -25.56 28.48
C GLY A 21 -22.66 -27.00 28.00
N LYS A 22 -21.42 -27.39 27.67
CA LYS A 22 -21.08 -28.74 27.16
C LYS A 22 -20.38 -29.61 28.21
N THR A 23 -21.15 -30.01 29.22
CA THR A 23 -20.75 -30.71 30.45
C THR A 23 -20.02 -32.05 30.23
N ARG A 24 -20.36 -32.81 29.18
CA ARG A 24 -19.72 -34.12 28.90
C ARG A 24 -18.25 -34.00 28.47
N SER A 25 -17.88 -32.92 27.79
CA SER A 25 -16.49 -32.71 27.33
C SER A 25 -15.57 -32.13 28.41
N ALA A 26 -16.16 -31.45 29.40
CA ALA A 26 -15.44 -30.90 30.55
C ALA A 26 -15.05 -32.00 31.55
N LEU A 27 -15.92 -33.00 31.75
CA LEU A 27 -15.66 -34.13 32.65
C LEU A 27 -14.49 -35.02 32.17
N VAL A 28 -14.36 -35.23 30.86
CA VAL A 28 -13.23 -35.96 30.25
C VAL A 28 -11.91 -35.18 30.40
N LYS A 29 -11.96 -33.84 30.29
CA LYS A 29 -10.80 -32.95 30.52
C LYS A 29 -10.32 -32.98 31.98
N LEU A 30 -11.24 -33.14 32.93
CA LEU A 30 -10.93 -33.22 34.36
C LEU A 30 -10.33 -34.59 34.72
N CYS A 31 -10.87 -35.70 34.18
CA CYS A 31 -10.36 -37.05 34.42
C CYS A 31 -8.97 -37.32 33.82
N THR A 32 -8.53 -36.54 32.83
CA THR A 32 -7.21 -36.69 32.19
C THR A 32 -6.13 -35.77 32.79
N MET A 33 -6.40 -35.16 33.94
CA MET A 33 -5.46 -34.28 34.67
C MET A 33 -4.82 -33.24 33.73
N GLY A 34 -5.64 -32.57 32.92
CA GLY A 34 -5.19 -31.46 32.08
C GLY A 34 -4.25 -31.84 30.93
N GLY A 35 -4.20 -33.11 30.48
CA GLY A 35 -3.66 -33.54 29.19
C GLY A 35 -2.48 -32.74 28.62
N PHE A 36 -1.40 -32.60 29.39
CA PHE A 36 -0.05 -32.18 28.97
C PHE A 36 0.02 -31.04 27.92
N GLY A 37 -0.80 -30.00 28.05
CA GLY A 37 -0.77 -28.82 27.16
C GLY A 37 -1.33 -29.04 25.74
N TYR A 38 -1.69 -30.27 25.36
CA TYR A 38 -2.26 -30.59 24.04
C TYR A 38 -3.65 -29.98 23.85
N TRP A 39 -4.48 -30.05 24.89
CA TRP A 39 -5.81 -29.45 24.90
C TRP A 39 -5.78 -27.92 24.94
N TRP A 40 -4.74 -27.33 25.52
CA TRP A 40 -4.56 -25.89 25.58
C TRP A 40 -4.27 -25.31 24.19
N LEU A 41 -3.44 -25.98 23.38
CA LEU A 41 -3.14 -25.56 22.01
C LEU A 41 -4.39 -25.64 21.11
N ILE A 42 -5.23 -26.66 21.28
CA ILE A 42 -6.47 -26.83 20.54
C ILE A 42 -7.50 -25.77 20.93
N ASP A 43 -7.70 -25.50 22.23
CA ASP A 43 -8.59 -24.41 22.68
C ASP A 43 -8.07 -23.04 22.22
N LEU A 44 -6.76 -22.79 22.30
CA LEU A 44 -6.18 -21.52 21.86
C LEU A 44 -6.38 -21.32 20.36
N ILE A 45 -6.23 -22.37 19.55
CA ILE A 45 -6.54 -22.33 18.12
C ILE A 45 -8.04 -22.12 17.89
N ILE A 46 -8.93 -22.79 18.62
CA ILE A 46 -10.38 -22.62 18.47
C ILE A 46 -10.82 -21.19 18.85
N THR A 47 -10.26 -20.63 19.92
CA THR A 47 -10.54 -19.27 20.41
C THR A 47 -9.91 -18.21 19.50
N LEU A 48 -8.68 -18.39 19.01
CA LEU A 48 -8.07 -17.51 17.99
C LEU A 48 -8.70 -17.66 16.59
N CYS A 49 -9.26 -18.83 16.27
CA CYS A 49 -9.92 -19.12 15.00
C CYS A 49 -11.41 -18.70 14.99
N GLY A 50 -11.90 -18.06 16.05
CA GLY A 50 -13.28 -17.55 16.09
C GLY A 50 -14.33 -18.66 16.17
N GLY A 51 -14.01 -19.76 16.86
CA GLY A 51 -14.96 -20.83 17.18
C GLY A 51 -15.93 -20.49 18.33
N ALA A 52 -15.87 -19.28 18.88
CA ALA A 52 -16.99 -18.72 19.62
C ALA A 52 -18.08 -18.36 18.60
N ARG A 53 -18.89 -19.35 18.21
CA ARG A 53 -20.27 -19.05 17.81
C ARG A 53 -20.91 -18.39 19.02
N ASP A 54 -20.99 -17.08 19.00
CA ASP A 54 -22.02 -16.42 19.78
C ASP A 54 -23.39 -16.87 19.21
N GLN A 55 -24.39 -16.90 20.08
CA GLN A 55 -25.78 -17.31 19.83
C GLN A 55 -26.47 -16.54 18.67
N TRP A 56 -25.81 -15.54 18.08
CA TRP A 56 -26.31 -14.67 17.02
C TRP A 56 -25.63 -14.79 15.64
N GLY A 57 -24.77 -15.79 15.41
CA GLY A 57 -24.49 -16.26 14.04
C GLY A 57 -23.69 -15.35 13.09
N LEU A 58 -22.96 -14.33 13.55
CA LEU A 58 -22.07 -13.55 12.68
C LEU A 58 -20.69 -14.20 12.49
N ARG A 59 -20.20 -14.18 11.24
CA ARG A 59 -18.87 -14.65 10.82
C ARG A 59 -17.87 -13.50 10.87
N LEU A 60 -16.69 -13.72 11.47
CA LEU A 60 -15.59 -12.75 11.43
C LEU A 60 -14.84 -12.84 10.08
N GLU A 61 -14.81 -11.72 9.37
CA GLU A 61 -14.12 -11.54 8.09
C GLU A 61 -12.59 -11.54 8.30
N GLY A 62 -11.85 -12.37 7.55
CA GLY A 62 -10.37 -12.47 7.65
C GLY A 62 -9.79 -13.90 7.66
N TYR A 63 -10.64 -14.93 7.63
CA TYR A 63 -10.28 -16.36 7.68
C TYR A 63 -9.27 -16.79 6.59
N ASP A 64 -9.45 -16.38 5.33
CA ASP A 64 -8.61 -16.86 4.23
C ASP A 64 -7.18 -16.32 4.25
N ARG A 65 -6.93 -15.18 4.93
CA ARG A 65 -5.62 -14.53 4.93
C ARG A 65 -4.59 -15.27 5.78
N ASN A 66 -5.01 -15.95 6.84
CA ASN A 66 -4.11 -16.49 7.87
C ASN A 66 -4.04 -18.02 7.94
N LYS A 67 -4.87 -18.76 7.18
CA LYS A 67 -4.88 -20.25 7.15
C LYS A 67 -3.49 -20.86 6.87
N LYS A 68 -2.72 -20.26 5.97
CA LYS A 68 -1.35 -20.70 5.65
C LYS A 68 -0.37 -20.51 6.81
N LYS A 69 -0.48 -19.40 7.57
CA LYS A 69 0.38 -19.14 8.73
C LYS A 69 0.08 -20.13 9.86
N VAL A 70 -1.20 -20.46 10.08
CA VAL A 70 -1.63 -21.43 11.09
C VAL A 70 -1.08 -22.82 10.80
N TRP A 71 -1.17 -23.29 9.55
CA TRP A 71 -0.61 -24.60 9.17
C TRP A 71 0.92 -24.67 9.34
N ILE A 72 1.63 -23.56 9.07
CA ILE A 72 3.08 -23.48 9.31
C ILE A 72 3.38 -23.60 10.81
N VAL A 73 2.66 -22.87 11.66
CA VAL A 73 2.87 -22.92 13.12
C VAL A 73 2.56 -24.31 13.68
N ILE A 74 1.46 -24.93 13.23
CA ILE A 74 1.11 -26.32 13.56
C ILE A 74 2.25 -27.24 13.16
N GLY A 75 2.72 -27.17 11.90
CA GLY A 75 3.83 -27.98 11.41
C GLY A 75 5.10 -27.84 12.26
N TRP A 76 5.45 -26.62 12.66
CA TRP A 76 6.61 -26.37 13.53
C TRP A 76 6.46 -26.94 14.93
N VAL A 77 5.28 -26.79 15.55
CA VAL A 77 5.04 -27.29 16.91
C VAL A 77 5.08 -28.82 16.94
N TYR A 78 4.40 -29.48 16.00
CA TYR A 78 4.42 -30.94 15.91
C TYR A 78 5.79 -31.47 15.47
N GLY A 79 6.46 -30.80 14.54
CA GLY A 79 7.82 -31.15 14.13
C GLY A 79 8.83 -31.03 15.27
N ALA A 80 8.75 -29.97 16.08
CA ALA A 80 9.61 -29.79 17.25
C ALA A 80 9.33 -30.83 18.33
N ALA A 81 8.06 -31.11 18.66
CA ALA A 81 7.71 -32.13 19.64
C ALA A 81 8.17 -33.53 19.21
N PHE A 82 8.02 -33.86 17.92
CA PHE A 82 8.51 -35.13 17.37
C PHE A 82 10.04 -35.22 17.42
N ALA A 83 10.74 -34.14 17.06
CA ALA A 83 12.20 -34.08 17.13
C ALA A 83 12.71 -34.23 18.58
N ILE A 84 12.08 -33.56 19.55
CA ILE A 84 12.41 -33.69 20.97
C ILE A 84 12.18 -35.13 21.45
N GLY A 85 11.10 -35.78 21.01
CA GLY A 85 10.83 -37.18 21.31
C GLY A 85 11.91 -38.13 20.78
N LEU A 86 12.31 -37.95 19.51
CA LEU A 86 13.39 -38.73 18.90
C LEU A 86 14.74 -38.51 19.60
N VAL A 87 15.07 -37.26 19.93
CA VAL A 87 16.29 -36.93 20.66
C VAL A 87 16.27 -37.54 22.07
N SER A 88 15.15 -37.47 22.76
CA SER A 88 15.01 -38.03 24.12
C SER A 88 15.15 -39.55 24.12
N ALA A 89 14.54 -40.24 23.14
CA ALA A 89 14.70 -41.68 22.97
C ALA A 89 16.15 -42.07 22.64
N ALA A 90 16.81 -41.30 21.77
CA ALA A 90 18.22 -41.52 21.42
C ALA A 90 19.15 -41.31 22.63
N VAL A 91 18.90 -40.28 23.45
CA VAL A 91 19.64 -40.02 24.69
C VAL A 91 19.42 -41.15 25.69
N MET A 92 18.19 -41.61 25.87
CA MET A 92 17.87 -42.69 26.81
C MET A 92 18.48 -44.04 26.40
N ALA A 93 18.62 -44.30 25.09
CA ALA A 93 19.35 -45.47 24.58
C ALA A 93 20.89 -45.32 24.66
N SER A 94 21.38 -44.09 24.84
CA SER A 94 22.82 -43.78 24.88
C SER A 94 23.44 -43.91 26.28
N PHE A 95 22.64 -43.94 27.35
CA PHE A 95 23.13 -43.96 28.74
C PHE A 95 22.43 -45.05 29.57
N ASP A 96 23.20 -45.92 30.21
CA ASP A 96 22.73 -46.93 31.17
C ASP A 96 23.30 -46.63 32.58
N ARG A 97 22.90 -47.38 33.62
CA ARG A 97 23.31 -47.21 35.03
C ARG A 97 24.83 -47.13 35.25
N ASN A 98 25.63 -47.71 34.36
CA ASN A 98 27.09 -47.79 34.45
C ASN A 98 27.83 -46.82 33.52
N GLY A 99 27.12 -45.94 32.79
CA GLY A 99 27.70 -44.95 31.88
C GLY A 99 27.21 -45.03 30.43
N PRO A 100 27.88 -44.34 29.48
CA PRO A 100 27.47 -44.31 28.07
C PRO A 100 27.64 -45.68 27.41
N THR A 101 26.61 -46.13 26.69
CA THR A 101 26.64 -47.39 25.94
C THR A 101 27.57 -47.30 24.72
N GLN A 102 27.90 -48.42 24.07
CA GLN A 102 28.64 -48.41 22.80
C GLN A 102 27.96 -47.51 21.75
N PHE A 103 26.62 -47.48 21.76
CA PHE A 103 25.81 -46.57 20.95
C PHE A 103 25.96 -45.10 21.39
N GLY A 104 25.99 -44.84 22.71
CA GLY A 104 26.20 -43.50 23.25
C GLY A 104 27.55 -42.87 22.87
N TRP A 105 28.62 -43.65 22.85
CA TRP A 105 29.94 -43.18 22.40
C TRP A 105 29.97 -42.85 20.90
N LEU A 106 29.32 -43.67 20.07
CA LEU A 106 29.17 -43.37 18.64
C LEU A 106 28.35 -42.09 18.43
N ALA A 107 27.25 -41.90 19.16
CA ALA A 107 26.43 -40.69 19.09
C ALA A 107 27.21 -39.42 19.50
N ILE A 108 28.01 -39.49 20.57
CA ILE A 108 28.86 -38.37 21.02
C ILE A 108 29.93 -38.04 19.98
N SER A 109 30.56 -39.04 19.37
CA SER A 109 31.60 -38.82 18.34
C SER A 109 31.05 -38.18 17.06
N ILE A 110 29.85 -38.57 16.62
CA ILE A 110 29.17 -37.99 15.45
C ILE A 110 28.75 -36.54 15.74
N LEU A 111 28.23 -36.26 16.95
CA LEU A 111 27.87 -34.90 17.35
C LEU A 111 29.11 -33.98 17.46
N ALA A 112 30.20 -34.47 18.05
CA ALA A 112 31.46 -33.73 18.15
C ALA A 112 32.07 -33.47 16.76
N GLY A 113 32.07 -34.47 15.88
CA GLY A 113 32.52 -34.35 14.49
C GLY A 113 31.67 -33.36 13.69
N GLY A 114 30.34 -33.43 13.83
CA GLY A 114 29.41 -32.51 13.16
C GLY A 114 29.58 -31.05 13.61
N ALA A 115 29.79 -30.81 14.91
CA ALA A 115 30.06 -29.48 15.46
C ALA A 115 31.40 -28.90 14.96
N ALA A 116 32.45 -29.73 14.85
CA ALA A 116 33.74 -29.30 14.32
C ALA A 116 33.67 -28.95 12.82
N VAL A 117 32.98 -29.76 12.02
CA VAL A 117 32.80 -29.53 10.58
C VAL A 117 31.95 -28.29 10.32
N THR A 118 30.85 -28.11 11.06
CA THR A 118 30.01 -26.90 10.94
C THR A 118 30.74 -25.65 11.41
N GLY A 119 31.52 -25.74 12.50
CA GLY A 119 32.40 -24.66 12.95
C GLY A 119 33.44 -24.27 11.91
N LEU A 120 34.07 -25.26 11.26
CA LEU A 120 35.06 -25.04 10.20
C LEU A 120 34.42 -24.44 8.93
N ILE A 121 33.24 -24.92 8.52
CA ILE A 121 32.49 -24.37 7.38
C ILE A 121 32.06 -22.93 7.65
N LEU A 122 31.56 -22.64 8.86
CA LEU A 122 31.19 -21.28 9.25
C LEU A 122 32.40 -20.37 9.29
N TRP A 123 33.52 -20.81 9.86
CA TRP A 123 34.77 -20.05 9.91
C TRP A 123 35.33 -19.76 8.52
N LEU A 124 35.37 -20.76 7.63
CA LEU A 124 35.76 -20.58 6.22
C LEU A 124 34.80 -19.64 5.46
N ARG A 125 33.50 -19.72 5.75
CA ARG A 125 32.48 -18.85 5.16
C ARG A 125 32.54 -17.43 5.72
N GLN A 126 32.99 -17.25 6.96
CA GLN A 126 33.21 -15.94 7.59
C GLN A 126 34.50 -15.29 7.08
N ARG A 127 35.58 -16.06 6.90
CA ARG A 127 36.84 -15.59 6.29
C ARG A 127 36.68 -15.19 4.81
N ARG A 128 35.79 -15.85 4.07
CA ARG A 128 35.44 -15.48 2.68
C ARG A 128 34.45 -14.31 2.57
N LYS A 129 33.89 -13.81 3.67
CA LYS A 129 33.21 -12.51 3.67
C LYS A 129 34.26 -11.39 3.79
N GLY A 130 35.09 -11.25 2.75
CA GLY A 130 35.54 -9.90 2.38
C GLY A 130 34.29 -9.02 2.30
N LYS A 131 34.37 -7.80 2.85
CA LYS A 131 33.25 -6.84 2.90
C LYS A 131 32.53 -6.87 1.55
N LYS A 132 31.36 -7.53 1.50
CA LYS A 132 30.53 -7.50 0.29
C LYS A 132 30.29 -6.01 0.02
N PRO A 133 30.58 -5.48 -1.18
CA PRO A 133 30.22 -4.11 -1.46
C PRO A 133 28.74 -4.00 -1.16
N ALA A 134 28.37 -3.06 -0.29
CA ALA A 134 26.99 -2.83 0.08
C ALA A 134 26.22 -2.78 -1.24
N LYS A 135 25.22 -3.68 -1.38
CA LYS A 135 24.28 -3.63 -2.49
C LYS A 135 23.76 -2.20 -2.48
N ARG A 136 24.25 -1.35 -3.40
CA ARG A 136 23.78 0.03 -3.55
C ARG A 136 22.30 -0.16 -3.81
N LYS A 137 21.45 0.08 -2.81
CA LYS A 137 20.01 0.06 -3.01
C LYS A 137 19.84 1.01 -4.18
N ARG A 138 19.44 0.51 -5.36
CA ARG A 138 19.02 1.38 -6.45
C ARG A 138 18.04 2.32 -5.79
N GLN A 139 18.41 3.59 -5.71
CA GLN A 139 17.56 4.62 -5.14
C GLN A 139 16.32 4.55 -6.01
N ALA A 140 15.23 4.02 -5.44
CA ALA A 140 13.99 3.88 -6.17
C ALA A 140 13.66 5.26 -6.71
N ASP A 141 13.31 5.35 -7.99
CA ASP A 141 13.04 6.64 -8.61
C ASP A 141 12.06 7.42 -7.72
N PRO A 142 12.40 8.66 -7.34
CA PRO A 142 11.65 9.39 -6.33
C PRO A 142 10.22 9.68 -6.79
N VAL A 143 10.04 9.81 -8.11
CA VAL A 143 8.76 10.11 -8.76
C VAL A 143 8.03 8.81 -9.15
N PRO A 144 6.75 8.65 -8.79
CA PRO A 144 5.92 7.54 -9.27
C PRO A 144 5.78 7.53 -10.80
N SER A 145 5.78 6.35 -11.42
CA SER A 145 5.75 6.19 -12.89
C SER A 145 4.56 6.86 -13.57
N ARG A 146 3.40 6.94 -12.90
CA ARG A 146 2.21 7.60 -13.45
C ARG A 146 2.37 9.11 -13.55
N VAL A 147 2.94 9.73 -12.51
CA VAL A 147 3.25 11.16 -12.49
C VAL A 147 4.33 11.46 -13.52
N GLN A 148 5.36 10.61 -13.61
CA GLN A 148 6.42 10.74 -14.61
C GLN A 148 5.87 10.75 -16.04
N ALA A 149 4.93 9.85 -16.36
CA ALA A 149 4.30 9.83 -17.68
C ALA A 149 3.57 11.15 -18.03
N GLN A 150 2.94 11.80 -17.04
CA GLN A 150 2.31 13.11 -17.26
C GLN A 150 3.33 14.22 -17.43
N VAL A 151 4.43 14.21 -16.67
CA VAL A 151 5.53 15.17 -16.85
C VAL A 151 6.19 15.01 -18.23
N ASP A 152 6.38 13.77 -18.69
CA ASP A 152 6.91 13.49 -20.03
C ASP A 152 5.95 13.98 -21.12
N ARG A 153 4.63 13.85 -20.92
CA ARG A 153 3.62 14.43 -21.83
C ARG A 153 3.71 15.94 -21.89
N LEU A 154 3.82 16.62 -20.73
CA LEU A 154 4.03 18.07 -20.68
C LEU A 154 5.34 18.49 -21.36
N ALA A 155 6.42 17.72 -21.20
CA ALA A 155 7.68 17.96 -21.90
C ALA A 155 7.53 17.81 -23.42
N GLY A 156 6.69 16.87 -23.89
CA GLY A 156 6.31 16.75 -25.30
C GLY A 156 5.55 17.98 -25.81
N LEU A 157 4.56 18.46 -25.05
CA LEU A 157 3.79 19.66 -25.38
C LEU A 157 4.68 20.90 -25.42
N ARG A 158 5.59 21.06 -24.46
CA ARG A 158 6.58 22.14 -24.43
C ARG A 158 7.31 22.28 -25.76
N GLN A 159 7.71 21.18 -26.40
CA GLN A 159 8.39 21.22 -27.70
C GLN A 159 7.51 21.80 -28.81
N LEU A 160 6.19 21.59 -28.74
CA LEU A 160 5.24 22.19 -29.67
C LEU A 160 5.13 23.70 -29.47
N TYR A 161 5.10 24.15 -28.21
CA TYR A 161 5.08 25.58 -27.90
C TYR A 161 6.37 26.29 -28.29
N VAL A 162 7.54 25.63 -28.24
CA VAL A 162 8.82 26.22 -28.70
C VAL A 162 8.74 26.66 -30.16
N ILE A 163 8.02 25.91 -31.00
CA ILE A 163 7.83 26.25 -32.41
C ILE A 163 7.00 27.55 -32.54
N HIS A 164 5.94 27.70 -31.74
CA HIS A 164 5.10 28.92 -31.75
C HIS A 164 5.75 30.11 -31.04
N ALA A 165 6.64 29.87 -30.08
CA ALA A 165 7.47 30.92 -29.49
C ALA A 165 8.42 31.51 -30.54
N ALA A 166 8.98 30.68 -31.41
CA ALA A 166 9.86 31.12 -32.50
C ALA A 166 9.13 32.00 -33.54
N SER A 167 7.79 31.86 -33.67
CA SER A 167 6.98 32.75 -34.51
C SER A 167 6.60 34.08 -33.85
N GLY A 168 7.15 34.38 -32.67
CA GLY A 168 6.95 35.66 -31.95
C GLY A 168 5.76 35.69 -30.99
N ASN A 169 5.13 34.54 -30.70
CA ASN A 169 4.00 34.49 -29.76
C ASN A 169 4.49 34.53 -28.30
N GLN A 170 4.13 35.57 -27.56
CA GLN A 170 4.56 35.76 -26.17
C GLN A 170 3.90 34.79 -25.18
N SER A 171 2.63 34.43 -25.38
CA SER A 171 1.94 33.44 -24.53
C SER A 171 2.62 32.08 -24.61
N ALA A 172 3.08 31.67 -25.80
CA ALA A 172 3.85 30.43 -25.95
C ALA A 172 5.15 30.44 -25.12
N VAL A 173 5.84 31.58 -25.02
CA VAL A 173 7.05 31.72 -24.18
C VAL A 173 6.71 31.57 -22.70
N ALA A 174 5.61 32.19 -22.24
CA ALA A 174 5.16 32.09 -20.85
C ALA A 174 4.77 30.65 -20.49
N ILE A 175 4.03 29.97 -21.35
CA ILE A 175 3.61 28.57 -21.17
C ILE A 175 4.83 27.64 -21.07
N ILE A 176 5.84 27.81 -21.91
CA ILE A 176 7.09 27.03 -21.84
C ILE A 176 7.75 27.18 -20.46
N ALA A 177 7.89 28.41 -19.98
CA ALA A 177 8.51 28.69 -18.69
C ALA A 177 7.70 28.07 -17.52
N GLN A 178 6.38 28.11 -17.59
CA GLN A 178 5.51 27.50 -16.58
C GLN A 178 5.60 25.96 -16.61
N ILE A 179 5.62 25.32 -17.79
CA ILE A 179 5.84 23.86 -17.91
C ILE A 179 7.18 23.46 -17.27
N ASP A 180 8.24 24.24 -17.52
CA ASP A 180 9.58 23.98 -16.97
C ASP A 180 9.60 24.10 -15.43
N SER A 181 8.96 25.15 -14.89
CA SER A 181 8.80 25.35 -13.43
C SER A 181 8.05 24.18 -12.81
N MET A 182 6.89 23.84 -13.36
CA MET A 182 6.04 22.77 -12.85
C MET A 182 6.74 21.42 -12.86
N SER A 183 7.42 21.08 -13.96
CA SER A 183 8.16 19.83 -14.07
C SER A 183 9.22 19.73 -12.96
N THR A 184 9.99 20.80 -12.77
CA THR A 184 11.01 20.90 -11.72
C THR A 184 10.41 20.74 -10.32
N ASN A 185 9.30 21.45 -10.05
CA ASN A 185 8.63 21.43 -8.75
C ASN A 185 8.00 20.06 -8.44
N VAL A 186 7.46 19.36 -9.43
CA VAL A 186 6.97 17.98 -9.27
C VAL A 186 8.12 17.05 -8.87
N TYR A 187 9.25 17.11 -9.56
CA TYR A 187 10.43 16.30 -9.20
C TYR A 187 10.90 16.60 -7.76
N GLU A 188 11.03 17.88 -7.40
CA GLU A 188 11.42 18.29 -6.04
C GLU A 188 10.45 17.80 -4.96
N LEU A 189 9.14 17.94 -5.19
CA LEU A 189 8.12 17.48 -4.25
C LEU A 189 8.24 15.98 -3.98
N PHE A 190 8.25 15.17 -5.04
CA PHE A 190 8.31 13.71 -4.91
C PHE A 190 9.67 13.23 -4.39
N GLN A 191 10.76 13.91 -4.73
CA GLN A 191 12.06 13.66 -4.12
C GLN A 191 12.07 13.91 -2.61
N ARG A 192 11.32 14.90 -2.12
CA ARG A 192 11.20 15.19 -0.69
C ARG A 192 10.23 14.25 0.02
N LEU A 193 9.08 13.95 -0.57
CA LEU A 193 8.13 12.95 -0.07
C LEU A 193 8.77 11.55 0.01
N SER A 194 9.58 11.22 -1.01
CA SER A 194 10.90 10.61 -0.92
C SER A 194 11.44 10.13 0.43
N VAL A 195 11.85 11.14 1.18
CA VAL A 195 12.80 11.08 2.28
C VAL A 195 12.12 11.48 3.59
N LYS A 196 11.15 12.40 3.53
CA LYS A 196 10.56 13.09 4.68
C LYS A 196 9.15 12.63 5.05
N SER A 197 8.42 11.97 4.14
CA SER A 197 7.02 11.60 4.34
C SER A 197 6.76 10.10 4.30
N ASP A 198 5.65 9.68 4.90
CA ASP A 198 5.19 8.30 4.85
C ASP A 198 4.68 7.91 3.44
N LYS A 199 4.50 6.60 3.24
CA LYS A 199 4.04 6.03 1.96
C LYS A 199 2.60 6.45 1.61
N SER A 200 1.75 6.70 2.60
CA SER A 200 0.36 7.11 2.41
C SER A 200 0.27 8.52 1.84
N GLN A 201 0.98 9.47 2.43
CA GLN A 201 1.08 10.84 1.94
C GLN A 201 1.65 10.90 0.52
N ARG A 202 2.69 10.09 0.24
CA ARG A 202 3.23 10.00 -1.12
C ARG A 202 2.23 9.45 -2.12
N ASN A 203 1.47 8.41 -1.77
CA ASN A 203 0.46 7.85 -2.64
C ASN A 203 -0.69 8.83 -2.90
N LEU A 204 -1.14 9.56 -1.86
CA LEU A 204 -2.15 10.59 -2.00
C LEU A 204 -1.67 11.69 -2.96
N ALA A 205 -0.47 12.22 -2.75
CA ALA A 205 0.13 13.21 -3.65
C ALA A 205 0.26 12.70 -5.09
N SER A 206 0.63 11.42 -5.25
CA SER A 206 0.72 10.79 -6.57
C SER A 206 -0.61 10.83 -7.31
N ILE A 207 -1.71 10.51 -6.64
CA ILE A 207 -3.04 10.46 -7.26
C ILE A 207 -3.50 11.89 -7.62
N GLU A 208 -3.36 12.81 -6.67
CA GLU A 208 -3.79 14.20 -6.83
C GLU A 208 -3.02 14.92 -7.96
N TYR A 209 -1.69 14.80 -7.98
CA TYR A 209 -0.90 15.44 -9.02
C TYR A 209 -0.97 14.72 -10.36
N GLU A 210 -1.20 13.41 -10.39
CA GLU A 210 -1.48 12.70 -11.64
C GLU A 210 -2.73 13.28 -12.34
N ASP A 211 -3.83 13.47 -11.60
CA ASP A 211 -5.07 14.04 -12.15
C ASP A 211 -4.87 15.49 -12.64
N LYS A 212 -4.25 16.33 -11.82
CA LYS A 212 -4.01 17.75 -12.15
C LYS A 212 -3.11 17.92 -13.37
N LEU A 213 -2.00 17.17 -13.43
CA LEU A 213 -1.09 17.22 -14.58
C LEU A 213 -1.76 16.67 -15.85
N ASN A 214 -2.61 15.64 -15.73
CA ASN A 214 -3.37 15.12 -16.87
C ASN A 214 -4.37 16.15 -17.42
N LYS A 215 -5.10 16.86 -16.55
CA LYS A 215 -6.03 17.93 -16.93
C LYS A 215 -5.31 19.09 -17.61
N LEU A 216 -4.19 19.53 -17.03
CA LEU A 216 -3.36 20.57 -17.65
C LEU A 216 -2.78 20.13 -18.99
N ALA A 217 -2.28 18.89 -19.09
CA ALA A 217 -1.78 18.37 -20.35
C ALA A 217 -2.89 18.32 -21.43
N ALA A 218 -4.15 18.05 -21.05
CA ALA A 218 -5.28 18.12 -21.98
C ALA A 218 -5.62 19.57 -22.38
N ALA A 219 -5.57 20.53 -21.45
CA ALA A 219 -5.78 21.94 -21.76
C ALA A 219 -4.67 22.52 -22.66
N LEU A 220 -3.43 22.08 -22.47
CA LEU A 220 -2.26 22.50 -23.24
C LEU A 220 -2.13 21.80 -24.60
N ASP A 221 -2.97 20.81 -24.89
CA ASP A 221 -2.83 19.97 -26.08
C ASP A 221 -3.23 20.69 -27.38
N ARG A 222 -2.95 20.03 -28.51
CA ARG A 222 -3.30 20.45 -29.88
C ARG A 222 -4.79 20.68 -30.08
N GLU A 223 -5.63 20.04 -29.27
CA GLU A 223 -7.08 20.11 -29.38
C GLU A 223 -7.68 21.34 -28.68
N TYR A 224 -6.88 22.08 -27.90
CA TYR A 224 -7.37 23.24 -27.14
C TYR A 224 -6.44 24.44 -27.26
N LEU A 225 -5.52 24.64 -26.31
CA LEU A 225 -4.76 25.89 -26.23
C LEU A 225 -3.83 26.08 -27.43
N LEU A 226 -3.24 25.00 -27.96
CA LEU A 226 -2.44 25.09 -29.17
C LEU A 226 -3.28 25.47 -30.39
N ASP A 227 -4.53 25.02 -30.49
CA ASP A 227 -5.42 25.43 -31.58
C ASP A 227 -5.88 26.88 -31.41
N ILE A 228 -6.22 27.29 -30.19
CA ILE A 228 -6.55 28.69 -29.87
C ILE A 228 -5.41 29.63 -30.26
N ILE A 229 -4.16 29.24 -29.98
CA ILE A 229 -2.97 30.03 -30.32
C ILE A 229 -2.71 30.05 -31.83
N ALA A 230 -2.88 28.91 -32.51
CA ALA A 230 -2.64 28.80 -33.94
C ALA A 230 -3.74 29.49 -34.77
N ASN A 231 -5.00 29.40 -34.32
CA ASN A 231 -6.18 29.85 -35.04
C ASN A 231 -7.12 30.70 -34.15
N PRO A 232 -6.70 31.89 -33.67
CA PRO A 232 -7.48 32.64 -32.68
C PRO A 232 -8.89 33.06 -33.14
N HIS A 233 -9.10 33.17 -34.45
CA HIS A 233 -10.36 33.60 -35.06
C HIS A 233 -11.46 32.51 -35.05
N LEU A 234 -11.10 31.25 -34.78
CA LEU A 234 -12.05 30.13 -34.72
C LEU A 234 -12.70 29.98 -33.33
N TRP A 235 -12.24 30.76 -32.35
CA TRP A 235 -12.62 30.62 -30.95
C TRP A 235 -13.21 31.92 -30.41
N ASP A 236 -14.23 31.80 -29.57
CA ASP A 236 -14.78 32.93 -28.83
C ASP A 236 -13.84 33.32 -27.67
N GLU A 237 -13.54 34.62 -27.55
CA GLU A 237 -12.72 35.19 -26.47
C GLU A 237 -11.35 34.50 -26.27
N PRO A 238 -10.54 34.33 -27.34
CA PRO A 238 -9.31 33.52 -27.29
C PRO A 238 -8.31 34.03 -26.25
N ALA A 239 -8.20 35.35 -26.07
CA ALA A 239 -7.33 35.96 -25.07
C ALA A 239 -7.73 35.59 -23.63
N GLN A 240 -9.04 35.58 -23.33
CA GLN A 240 -9.51 35.20 -21.99
C GLN A 240 -9.25 33.71 -21.71
N ARG A 241 -9.44 32.85 -22.72
CA ARG A 241 -9.17 31.41 -22.61
C ARG A 241 -7.68 31.10 -22.39
N ILE A 242 -6.79 31.80 -23.10
CA ILE A 242 -5.35 31.69 -22.89
C ILE A 242 -5.00 32.06 -21.44
N HIS A 243 -5.49 33.20 -20.96
CA HIS A 243 -5.24 33.63 -19.58
C HIS A 243 -5.81 32.66 -18.54
N ALA A 244 -6.99 32.09 -18.78
CA ALA A 244 -7.57 31.09 -17.88
C ALA A 244 -6.67 29.85 -17.72
N VAL A 245 -6.03 29.38 -18.81
CA VAL A 245 -5.09 28.26 -18.74
C VAL A 245 -3.79 28.68 -18.04
N GLU A 246 -3.26 29.87 -18.34
CA GLU A 246 -2.06 30.41 -17.68
C GLU A 246 -2.27 30.56 -16.16
N ASP A 247 -3.43 31.07 -15.74
CA ASP A 247 -3.80 31.22 -14.32
C ASP A 247 -3.92 29.87 -13.62
N ALA A 248 -4.46 28.86 -14.31
CA ALA A 248 -4.59 27.52 -13.75
C ALA A 248 -3.24 26.82 -13.61
N MET A 249 -2.35 26.97 -14.58
CA MET A 249 -0.97 26.52 -14.47
C MET A 249 -0.26 27.20 -13.29
N ALA A 250 -0.41 28.53 -13.16
CA ALA A 250 0.15 29.28 -12.04
C ALA A 250 -0.42 28.84 -10.69
N ALA A 251 -1.72 28.53 -10.61
CA ALA A 251 -2.37 28.02 -9.40
C ALA A 251 -1.81 26.64 -9.01
N VAL A 252 -1.64 25.72 -9.97
CA VAL A 252 -1.06 24.39 -9.72
C VAL A 252 0.41 24.50 -9.30
N ASP A 253 1.20 25.34 -9.96
CA ASP A 253 2.60 25.57 -9.60
C ASP A 253 2.72 26.20 -8.19
N GLY A 254 1.87 27.18 -7.89
CA GLY A 254 1.75 27.77 -6.56
C GLY A 254 1.40 26.72 -5.50
N GLN A 255 0.52 25.78 -5.81
CA GLN A 255 0.16 24.68 -4.91
C GLN A 255 1.31 23.68 -4.73
N LEU A 256 2.05 23.34 -5.79
CA LEU A 256 3.26 22.53 -5.70
C LEU A 256 4.27 23.17 -4.74
N LEU A 257 4.55 24.46 -4.91
CA LEU A 257 5.47 25.20 -4.04
C LEU A 257 4.98 25.26 -2.58
N ARG A 258 3.69 25.46 -2.34
CA ARG A 258 3.10 25.40 -0.99
C ARG A 258 3.32 24.01 -0.36
N ASN A 259 2.97 22.96 -1.09
CA ASN A 259 3.14 21.58 -0.60
C ASN A 259 4.62 21.21 -0.37
N ILE A 260 5.56 21.69 -1.19
CA ILE A 260 7.00 21.53 -0.94
C ILE A 260 7.40 22.18 0.40
N ARG A 261 6.90 23.39 0.69
CA ARG A 261 7.15 24.08 1.97
C ARG A 261 6.53 23.31 3.14
N ASP A 262 5.32 22.79 2.98
CA ASP A 262 4.64 22.01 4.02
C ASP A 262 5.37 20.70 4.34
N VAL A 263 5.83 19.98 3.32
CA VAL A 263 6.68 18.78 3.50
C VAL A 263 7.98 19.14 4.24
N ASN A 264 8.57 20.31 3.95
CA ASN A 264 9.76 20.75 4.66
C ASN A 264 9.47 21.12 6.13
N ALA A 265 8.29 21.68 6.40
CA ALA A 265 7.80 22.00 7.73
C ALA A 265 7.21 20.79 8.49
N HIS A 266 7.23 19.59 7.91
CA HIS A 266 6.60 18.37 8.43
C HIS A 266 5.10 18.51 8.68
N ARG A 267 4.43 19.36 7.89
CA ARG A 267 2.97 19.52 7.89
C ARG A 267 2.35 18.54 6.90
N GLY A 268 1.08 18.19 7.14
CA GLY A 268 0.30 17.40 6.20
C GLY A 268 0.13 18.14 4.87
N LEU A 269 0.03 17.39 3.78
CA LEU A 269 -0.25 17.93 2.45
C LEU A 269 -1.68 18.47 2.40
N VAL A 270 -1.85 19.65 1.80
CA VAL A 270 -3.16 20.25 1.61
C VAL A 270 -3.46 20.33 0.12
N PHE A 271 -4.53 19.66 -0.28
CA PHE A 271 -5.01 19.67 -1.65
C PHE A 271 -6.25 20.56 -1.74
N GLU A 272 -6.09 21.79 -2.22
CA GLU A 272 -7.22 22.64 -2.61
C GLU A 272 -7.97 22.01 -3.80
N VAL A 273 -9.30 22.10 -3.75
CA VAL A 273 -10.26 21.62 -4.77
C VAL A 273 -10.28 22.60 -5.95
N ALA A 274 -9.15 22.75 -6.64
CA ALA A 274 -8.90 23.94 -7.47
C ALA A 274 -8.75 23.68 -8.98
N LEU A 275 -9.19 22.53 -9.53
CA LEU A 275 -9.19 22.34 -10.99
C LEU A 275 -10.54 21.95 -11.60
N ASP A 276 -11.63 21.97 -10.83
CA ASP A 276 -12.97 21.66 -11.37
C ASP A 276 -13.50 22.76 -12.32
N GLY A 277 -12.92 23.98 -12.23
CA GLY A 277 -13.25 25.12 -13.10
C GLY A 277 -12.43 25.20 -14.39
N LEU A 278 -11.37 24.37 -14.57
CA LEU A 278 -10.61 24.35 -15.82
C LEU A 278 -11.24 23.35 -16.79
N MET A 279 -12.29 23.77 -17.49
CA MET A 279 -12.87 22.97 -18.56
C MET A 279 -11.86 22.88 -19.71
N GLY A 280 -11.11 21.79 -19.78
CA GLY A 280 -10.51 21.36 -21.05
C GLY A 280 -11.59 20.92 -22.05
N PRO A 281 -11.22 20.49 -23.26
CA PRO A 281 -12.17 20.07 -24.31
C PRO A 281 -13.27 19.10 -23.84
N LYS A 282 -12.92 18.18 -22.92
CA LYS A 282 -13.86 17.24 -22.33
C LYS A 282 -14.87 17.88 -21.38
N GLY A 283 -14.45 18.88 -20.61
CA GLY A 283 -15.34 19.60 -19.70
C GLY A 283 -16.34 20.48 -20.45
N GLU A 284 -15.91 21.09 -21.56
CA GLU A 284 -16.79 21.82 -22.47
C GLU A 284 -17.77 20.90 -23.19
N MET A 285 -17.33 19.73 -23.69
CA MET A 285 -18.26 18.72 -24.24
C MET A 285 -19.27 18.25 -23.20
N ASP A 286 -18.87 18.04 -21.95
CA ASP A 286 -19.78 17.64 -20.87
C ASP A 286 -20.74 18.78 -20.46
N SER A 287 -20.33 20.06 -20.52
CA SER A 287 -21.24 21.18 -20.30
C SER A 287 -22.19 21.39 -21.47
N TRP A 288 -21.69 21.34 -22.72
CA TRP A 288 -22.50 21.39 -23.93
C TRP A 288 -23.52 20.25 -23.99
N GLN A 289 -23.12 19.03 -23.64
CA GLN A 289 -24.02 17.87 -23.58
C GLN A 289 -25.09 18.08 -22.50
N ARG A 290 -24.72 18.58 -21.32
CA ARG A 290 -25.70 18.91 -20.26
C ARG A 290 -26.66 20.02 -20.66
N ASP A 291 -26.19 21.05 -21.34
CA ASP A 291 -27.01 22.18 -21.77
C ASP A 291 -27.92 21.79 -22.95
N PHE A 292 -27.43 20.92 -23.84
CA PHE A 292 -28.22 20.29 -24.89
C PHE A 292 -29.31 19.37 -24.30
N ASP A 293 -28.97 18.51 -23.33
CA ASP A 293 -29.93 17.62 -22.67
C ASP A 293 -31.00 18.42 -21.90
N LYS A 294 -30.62 19.54 -21.27
CA LYS A 294 -31.57 20.49 -20.66
C LYS A 294 -32.49 21.13 -21.69
N ALA A 295 -31.94 21.65 -22.80
CA ALA A 295 -32.71 22.28 -23.87
C ALA A 295 -33.67 21.28 -24.54
N ALA A 296 -33.21 20.05 -24.77
CA ALA A 296 -34.01 18.95 -25.31
C ALA A 296 -35.10 18.47 -24.33
N GLY A 297 -34.82 18.49 -23.02
CA GLY A 297 -35.77 18.16 -21.96
C GLY A 297 -36.90 19.19 -21.80
N THR A 298 -36.70 20.44 -22.21
CA THR A 298 -37.72 21.51 -22.14
C THR A 298 -38.81 21.46 -23.22
N HIS A 299 -38.68 20.61 -24.25
CA HIS A 299 -39.70 20.46 -25.30
C HIS A 299 -40.65 19.25 -25.10
N GLY A 300 -40.47 18.47 -24.05
CA GLY A 300 -41.37 17.37 -23.69
C GLY A 300 -42.27 17.75 -22.53
N ILE A 301 -43.58 17.76 -22.77
CA ILE A 301 -44.67 17.87 -21.76
C ILE A 301 -45.08 19.30 -21.39
N ARG A 302 -45.78 19.96 -22.32
CA ARG A 302 -46.99 20.72 -21.97
C ARG A 302 -48.18 19.99 -22.59
N ARG A 303 -48.68 18.95 -21.90
CA ARG A 303 -50.04 18.46 -22.17
C ARG A 303 -50.98 19.53 -21.63
N GLU A 304 -51.66 20.21 -22.53
CA GLU A 304 -52.83 21.01 -22.22
C GLU A 304 -53.90 20.06 -21.68
N ASP A 305 -54.11 20.05 -20.36
CA ASP A 305 -55.36 19.59 -19.79
C ASP A 305 -56.39 20.71 -19.97
N SER A 306 -57.05 20.69 -21.13
CA SER A 306 -58.37 21.29 -21.29
C SER A 306 -59.39 20.32 -20.69
N GLN A 307 -59.81 20.59 -19.45
CA GLN A 307 -61.00 19.98 -18.87
C GLN A 307 -62.23 20.72 -19.39
N ASP A 308 -63.00 20.02 -20.23
CA ASP A 308 -64.46 20.13 -20.31
C ASP A 308 -65.10 19.34 -19.15
#